data_AF-E3LMD4-F1
#
_entry.id   AF-E3LMD4-F1
#
_cell.length_a   1.000
_cell.length_b   1.000
_cell.length_c   1.000
_cell.angle_alpha   90.00
_cell.angle_beta   90.00
_cell.angle_gamma   90.00
#
_symmetry.space_group_name_H-M   'P 1'
#
loop_
_entity.id
_entity.type
_entity.pdbx_description
1 polymer ?
#
loop_
_entity_poly.entity_id
_entity_poly.type
_entity_poly.pdbx_seq_one_letter_code
_entity_poly.pdbx_strand_id
1 'polypeptide(L)'
;MRITPHAQDTGGFFVALIEKVVESDFDGSAANGPAWKKKKMFKDEPFTFLKLDDERWRDIHNHYGVDETFQYQNLFSRRLESNDANSRQLFYANDAVKNFVKENMAKVSIQNAGMKMFSRTEGKVENTRFRLSQEGIRYLFKFMNKQKVKIGAEDMLYMLKSEENLVPLEKLECKTDVRKNQNGTVVVYCDEDEPVCTWVGYHTIAPYISKEERLHLLRMMGVDCAEIELLMKSKRKEKAAQDREAAWQRKLEEEKTAGQPSTSSDGAPTEQISESPAENIQEMADAEPAQ
;
A
#
# COMPACT_ATOMS: atom_id res chain seq x y z
N MET A 1 -24.56 13.70 -12.70
CA MET A 1 -24.70 14.52 -11.47
C MET A 1 -23.49 15.44 -11.33
N ARG A 2 -23.69 16.73 -11.04
CA ARG A 2 -22.60 17.69 -10.71
C ARG A 2 -22.72 18.04 -9.24
N ILE A 3 -21.61 17.96 -8.50
CA ILE A 3 -21.54 18.37 -7.09
C ILE A 3 -20.61 19.56 -7.03
N THR A 4 -21.17 20.72 -6.63
CA THR A 4 -20.45 21.98 -6.54
C THR A 4 -19.88 22.16 -5.14
N PRO A 5 -18.72 22.84 -4.98
CA PRO A 5 -18.07 22.96 -3.68
C PRO A 5 -18.96 23.53 -2.57
N HIS A 6 -19.79 24.52 -2.92
CA HIS A 6 -20.69 25.21 -2.00
C HIS A 6 -21.90 24.39 -1.56
N ALA A 7 -22.27 23.33 -2.29
CA ALA A 7 -23.47 22.56 -1.98
C ALA A 7 -23.27 21.57 -0.81
N GLN A 8 -22.03 21.14 -0.55
CA GLN A 8 -21.72 20.10 0.45
C GLN A 8 -20.39 20.32 1.18
N ASP A 9 -19.83 21.53 1.15
CA ASP A 9 -18.52 21.87 1.75
C ASP A 9 -17.42 20.85 1.40
N THR A 10 -17.32 20.54 0.10
CA THR A 10 -16.45 19.50 -0.45
C THR A 10 -15.77 19.98 -1.73
N GLY A 11 -14.92 19.16 -2.34
CA GLY A 11 -14.36 19.45 -3.65
C GLY A 11 -15.44 19.48 -4.75
N GLY A 12 -15.15 20.11 -5.89
CA GLY A 12 -16.05 20.07 -7.05
C GLY A 12 -15.82 18.80 -7.88
N PHE A 13 -16.88 18.04 -8.19
CA PHE A 13 -16.77 16.83 -9.01
C PHE A 13 -18.00 16.56 -9.88
N PHE A 14 -17.77 15.80 -10.96
CA PHE A 14 -18.81 15.32 -11.87
C PHE A 14 -18.85 13.80 -11.86
N VAL A 15 -20.04 13.25 -11.71
CA VAL A 15 -20.29 11.80 -11.71
C VAL A 15 -21.27 11.47 -12.83
N ALA A 16 -20.87 10.57 -13.72
CA ALA A 16 -21.73 9.95 -14.72
C ALA A 16 -21.76 8.44 -14.48
N LEU A 17 -22.95 7.85 -14.45
CA LEU A 17 -23.18 6.41 -14.45
C LEU A 17 -23.70 6.04 -15.83
N ILE A 18 -23.04 5.09 -16.48
CA ILE A 18 -23.41 4.62 -17.81
C ILE A 18 -23.68 3.12 -17.70
N GLU A 19 -24.83 2.69 -18.19
CA GLU A 19 -25.19 1.28 -18.30
C GLU A 19 -24.97 0.81 -19.74
N LYS A 20 -24.26 -0.31 -19.91
CA LYS A 20 -24.11 -0.95 -21.22
C LYS A 20 -25.37 -1.79 -21.47
N VAL A 21 -26.23 -1.34 -22.39
CA VAL A 21 -27.55 -1.96 -22.67
C VAL A 21 -27.49 -3.09 -23.70
N VAL A 22 -26.45 -3.12 -24.55
CA VAL A 22 -26.29 -4.12 -25.60
C VAL A 22 -24.83 -4.56 -25.67
N GLU A 23 -24.59 -5.87 -25.82
CA GLU A 23 -23.27 -6.38 -26.17
C GLU A 23 -22.90 -5.92 -27.58
N SER A 24 -21.98 -4.97 -27.64
CA SER A 24 -21.32 -4.58 -28.88
C SER A 24 -20.06 -5.40 -29.06
N ASP A 25 -19.95 -6.08 -30.21
CA ASP A 25 -18.69 -6.57 -30.72
C ASP A 25 -17.79 -5.37 -30.96
N PHE A 26 -16.75 -5.24 -30.13
CA PHE A 26 -15.72 -4.24 -30.37
C PHE A 26 -14.92 -4.69 -31.59
N ASP A 27 -15.16 -4.07 -32.73
CA ASP A 27 -14.23 -4.18 -33.84
C ASP A 27 -12.89 -3.61 -33.37
N GLY A 28 -11.89 -4.48 -33.22
CA GLY A 28 -10.53 -4.11 -32.83
C GLY A 28 -9.90 -3.09 -33.79
N SER A 29 -10.48 -2.90 -34.98
CA SER A 29 -10.10 -1.87 -35.94
C SER A 29 -10.51 -0.44 -35.54
N ALA A 30 -11.53 -0.29 -34.68
CA ALA A 30 -12.03 1.02 -34.24
C ALA A 30 -11.17 1.66 -33.13
N ALA A 31 -10.29 0.89 -32.50
CA ALA A 31 -9.30 1.39 -31.53
C ALA A 31 -8.06 1.96 -32.25
N ASN A 32 -8.26 2.85 -33.23
CA ASN A 32 -7.19 3.62 -33.88
C ASN A 32 -6.68 4.76 -32.97
N GLY A 33 -6.32 4.43 -31.74
CA GLY A 33 -5.42 5.26 -30.96
C GLY A 33 -4.02 5.24 -31.60
N PRO A 34 -3.17 6.25 -31.34
CA PRO A 34 -1.78 6.22 -31.82
C PRO A 34 -1.16 4.88 -31.43
N ALA A 35 -0.54 4.20 -32.40
CA ALA A 35 0.03 2.86 -32.22
C ALA A 35 0.81 2.81 -30.90
N TRP A 36 0.23 2.14 -29.90
CA TRP A 36 0.89 1.97 -28.62
C TRP A 36 2.15 1.16 -28.93
N LYS A 37 3.29 1.85 -28.99
CA LYS A 37 4.59 1.17 -29.09
C LYS A 37 4.62 0.23 -27.90
N LYS A 38 4.57 -1.08 -28.15
CA LYS A 38 4.77 -2.10 -27.11
C LYS A 38 6.15 -1.84 -26.54
N LYS A 39 6.23 -0.98 -25.52
CA LYS A 39 7.43 -0.85 -24.69
C LYS A 39 7.75 -2.27 -24.28
N LYS A 40 9.01 -2.68 -24.42
CA LYS A 40 9.50 -3.98 -23.98
C LYS A 40 9.11 -4.10 -22.50
N MET A 41 7.99 -4.75 -22.23
CA MET A 41 7.46 -4.81 -20.87
C MET A 41 8.51 -5.59 -20.10
N PHE A 42 8.91 -5.08 -18.93
CA PHE A 42 9.63 -5.90 -17.98
C PHE A 42 8.79 -7.16 -17.81
N LYS A 43 9.42 -8.32 -18.00
CA LYS A 43 8.73 -9.60 -17.92
C LYS A 43 8.38 -9.79 -16.44
N ASP A 44 7.20 -9.32 -16.04
CA ASP A 44 6.72 -9.45 -14.67
C ASP A 44 6.80 -10.92 -14.26
N GLU A 45 7.27 -11.19 -13.03
CA GLU A 45 7.26 -12.56 -12.52
C GLU A 45 5.81 -13.07 -12.52
N PRO A 46 5.56 -14.29 -13.04
CA PRO A 46 4.20 -14.77 -13.19
C PRO A 46 3.54 -15.05 -11.84
N PHE A 47 2.21 -15.11 -11.89
CA PHE A 47 1.37 -15.44 -10.76
C PHE A 47 1.19 -16.97 -10.72
N THR A 48 1.83 -17.63 -9.77
CA THR A 48 1.74 -19.08 -9.60
C THR A 48 0.79 -19.39 -8.44
N PHE A 49 -0.42 -19.85 -8.76
CA PHE A 49 -1.43 -20.25 -7.78
C PHE A 49 -1.11 -21.61 -7.17
N LEU A 50 -1.49 -21.80 -5.90
CA LEU A 50 -1.33 -23.08 -5.22
C LEU A 50 -2.14 -24.17 -5.94
N LYS A 51 -1.54 -25.36 -6.00
CA LYS A 51 -2.19 -26.56 -6.53
C LYS A 51 -3.08 -27.20 -5.47
N LEU A 52 -3.96 -28.09 -5.91
CA LEU A 52 -4.64 -29.01 -5.00
C LEU A 52 -3.57 -29.82 -4.23
N ASP A 53 -3.76 -30.00 -2.94
CA ASP A 53 -2.87 -30.76 -2.04
C ASP A 53 -1.45 -30.18 -1.89
N ASP A 54 -1.31 -28.86 -1.99
CA ASP A 54 -0.03 -28.17 -1.76
C ASP A 54 0.47 -28.35 -0.31
N GLU A 55 1.71 -28.80 -0.14
CA GLU A 55 2.29 -29.05 1.18
C GLU A 55 2.38 -27.79 2.04
N ARG A 56 2.58 -26.62 1.42
CA ARG A 56 2.63 -25.34 2.14
C ARG A 56 1.27 -25.05 2.78
N TRP A 57 0.19 -25.36 2.07
CA TRP A 57 -1.16 -25.21 2.62
C TRP A 57 -1.40 -26.19 3.76
N ARG A 58 -0.99 -27.46 3.63
CA ARG A 58 -1.12 -28.46 4.70
C ARG A 58 -0.45 -27.99 6.00
N ASP A 59 0.76 -27.43 5.92
CA ASP A 59 1.47 -26.86 7.08
C ASP A 59 0.70 -25.67 7.70
N ILE A 60 0.22 -24.74 6.87
CA ILE A 60 -0.56 -23.56 7.29
C ILE A 60 -1.88 -23.97 7.95
N HIS A 61 -2.66 -24.81 7.27
CA HIS A 61 -3.94 -25.34 7.72
C HIS A 61 -3.81 -26.01 9.09
N ASN A 62 -2.83 -26.91 9.24
CA ASN A 62 -2.67 -27.67 10.48
C ASN A 62 -2.25 -26.80 11.67
N HIS A 63 -1.36 -25.83 11.44
CA HIS A 63 -0.84 -24.95 12.48
C HIS A 63 -1.84 -23.86 12.92
N TYR A 64 -2.50 -23.19 11.97
CA TYR A 64 -3.47 -22.11 12.25
C TYR A 64 -4.92 -22.61 12.38
N GLY A 65 -5.18 -23.88 12.07
CA GLY A 65 -6.53 -24.46 12.08
C GLY A 65 -7.47 -23.72 11.14
N VAL A 66 -7.02 -23.43 9.92
CA VAL A 66 -7.84 -22.71 8.95
C VAL A 66 -8.93 -23.64 8.41
N ASP A 67 -10.17 -23.19 8.38
CA ASP A 67 -11.33 -23.97 7.93
C ASP A 67 -11.27 -24.32 6.42
N GLU A 68 -11.87 -25.45 6.04
CA GLU A 68 -11.90 -25.94 4.65
C GLU A 68 -12.72 -25.06 3.71
N THR A 69 -13.63 -24.23 4.23
CA THR A 69 -14.37 -23.22 3.45
C THR A 69 -13.47 -22.12 2.89
N PHE A 70 -12.26 -21.96 3.44
CA PHE A 70 -11.27 -21.05 2.89
C PHE A 70 -10.72 -21.58 1.54
N GLN A 71 -10.92 -20.82 0.47
CA GLN A 71 -10.49 -21.17 -0.88
C GLN A 71 -8.95 -21.10 -1.06
N TYR A 72 -8.18 -22.01 -0.46
CA TYR A 72 -6.72 -21.90 -0.44
C TYR A 72 -6.04 -21.96 -1.81
N GLN A 73 -6.67 -22.56 -2.82
CA GLN A 73 -6.18 -22.57 -4.20
C GLN A 73 -6.11 -21.15 -4.82
N ASN A 74 -6.70 -20.17 -4.15
CA ASN A 74 -6.65 -18.76 -4.51
C ASN A 74 -5.46 -18.03 -3.89
N LEU A 75 -4.66 -18.75 -3.08
CA LEU A 75 -3.33 -18.31 -2.72
C LEU A 75 -2.39 -18.44 -3.92
N PHE A 76 -1.46 -17.50 -4.05
CA PHE A 76 -0.46 -17.51 -5.10
C PHE A 76 0.84 -16.86 -4.65
N SER A 77 1.92 -17.15 -5.36
CA SER A 77 3.18 -16.43 -5.28
C SER A 77 3.43 -15.62 -6.57
N ARG A 78 4.29 -14.61 -6.46
CA ARG A 78 4.91 -13.99 -7.64
C ARG A 78 6.27 -14.64 -7.86
N ARG A 79 6.27 -15.76 -8.58
CA ARG A 79 7.45 -16.57 -8.93
C ARG A 79 7.09 -17.43 -10.13
N LEU A 80 8.10 -17.80 -10.91
CA LEU A 80 8.00 -18.93 -11.83
C LEU A 80 7.72 -20.22 -11.05
N GLU A 81 6.91 -21.09 -11.63
CA GLU A 81 6.52 -22.38 -11.04
C GLU A 81 7.75 -23.25 -10.66
N SER A 82 8.83 -23.19 -11.45
CA SER A 82 10.09 -23.87 -11.15
C SER A 82 10.76 -23.44 -9.83
N ASN A 83 10.50 -22.21 -9.39
CA ASN A 83 11.10 -21.61 -8.19
C ASN A 83 10.08 -21.33 -7.08
N ASP A 84 8.83 -21.79 -7.25
CA ASP A 84 7.71 -21.45 -6.37
C ASP A 84 7.87 -22.00 -4.94
N ALA A 85 8.56 -23.14 -4.80
CA ALA A 85 8.93 -23.70 -3.49
C ALA A 85 9.77 -22.72 -2.62
N ASN A 86 10.45 -21.76 -3.26
CA ASN A 86 11.23 -20.71 -2.61
C ASN A 86 10.50 -19.36 -2.55
N SER A 87 9.18 -19.36 -2.70
CA SER A 87 8.40 -18.16 -2.47
C SER A 87 8.55 -17.70 -1.02
N ARG A 88 8.81 -16.39 -0.87
CA ARG A 88 8.89 -15.73 0.44
C ARG A 88 7.52 -15.25 0.92
N GLN A 89 6.52 -15.20 0.06
CA GLN A 89 5.23 -14.57 0.36
C GLN A 89 4.11 -15.31 -0.38
N LEU A 90 2.96 -15.43 0.26
CA LEU A 90 1.73 -15.89 -0.37
C LEU A 90 0.70 -14.78 -0.29
N PHE A 91 0.12 -14.48 -1.45
CA PHE A 91 -0.94 -13.52 -1.64
C PHE A 91 -2.25 -14.26 -1.89
N TYR A 92 -3.38 -13.64 -1.60
CA TYR A 92 -4.70 -14.18 -1.88
C TYR A 92 -5.50 -13.25 -2.78
N ALA A 93 -6.15 -13.81 -3.79
CA ALA A 93 -7.05 -13.11 -4.69
C ALA A 93 -8.35 -13.88 -4.78
N ASN A 94 -9.51 -13.22 -4.75
CA ASN A 94 -10.77 -13.92 -4.99
C ASN A 94 -10.85 -14.52 -6.41
N ASP A 95 -11.88 -15.33 -6.67
CA ASP A 95 -12.04 -16.03 -7.96
C ASP A 95 -12.03 -15.07 -9.16
N ALA A 96 -12.70 -13.92 -9.04
CA ALA A 96 -12.75 -12.91 -10.11
C ALA A 96 -11.35 -12.35 -10.45
N VAL A 97 -10.57 -11.97 -9.43
CA VAL A 97 -9.20 -11.45 -9.63
C VAL A 97 -8.27 -12.57 -10.12
N LYS A 98 -8.41 -13.80 -9.61
CA LYS A 98 -7.66 -14.96 -10.07
C LYS A 98 -7.89 -15.24 -11.55
N ASN A 99 -9.15 -15.24 -12.00
CA ASN A 99 -9.50 -15.46 -13.40
C ASN A 99 -8.95 -14.34 -14.29
N PHE A 100 -9.12 -13.08 -13.87
CA PHE A 100 -8.53 -11.93 -14.56
C PHE A 100 -7.01 -12.06 -14.72
N VAL A 101 -6.30 -12.40 -13.63
CA VAL A 101 -4.85 -12.56 -13.65
C VAL A 101 -4.42 -13.67 -14.61
N LYS A 102 -5.06 -14.85 -14.53
CA LYS A 102 -4.73 -15.99 -15.40
C LYS A 102 -4.89 -15.67 -16.88
N GLU A 103 -5.95 -14.95 -17.24
CA GLU A 103 -6.26 -14.62 -18.64
C GLU A 103 -5.42 -13.46 -19.20
N ASN A 104 -4.94 -12.57 -18.34
CA ASN A 104 -4.36 -11.28 -18.76
C ASN A 104 -2.88 -11.08 -18.41
N MET A 105 -2.27 -11.89 -17.53
CA MET A 105 -0.88 -11.68 -17.10
C MET A 105 0.16 -11.70 -18.23
N ALA A 106 -0.16 -12.30 -19.39
CA ALA A 106 0.70 -12.28 -20.58
C ALA A 106 0.46 -11.05 -21.49
N LYS A 107 -0.65 -10.33 -21.30
CA LYS A 107 -1.11 -9.21 -22.16
C LYS A 107 -0.98 -7.86 -21.46
N VAL A 108 -1.10 -7.83 -20.14
CA VAL A 108 -1.12 -6.63 -19.30
C VAL A 108 -0.06 -6.77 -18.21
N SER A 109 0.67 -5.69 -17.90
CA SER A 109 1.58 -5.66 -16.75
C SER A 109 0.74 -5.49 -15.49
N ILE A 110 0.67 -6.56 -14.69
CA ILE A 110 -0.08 -6.57 -13.44
C ILE A 110 0.91 -6.31 -12.31
N GLN A 111 0.93 -5.07 -11.82
CA GLN A 111 1.88 -4.66 -10.79
C GLN A 111 1.59 -5.28 -9.42
N ASN A 112 0.32 -5.38 -9.03
CA ASN A 112 -0.12 -6.01 -7.79
C ASN A 112 -1.45 -6.72 -8.04
N ALA A 113 -1.67 -7.83 -7.34
CA ALA A 113 -2.95 -8.51 -7.30
C ALA A 113 -3.18 -9.02 -5.87
N GLY A 114 -4.44 -9.07 -5.45
CA GLY A 114 -4.80 -9.62 -4.15
C GLY A 114 -4.19 -8.88 -2.94
N MET A 115 -4.13 -9.59 -1.82
CA MET A 115 -3.58 -9.12 -0.54
C MET A 115 -2.54 -10.09 0.00
N LYS A 116 -1.50 -9.61 0.70
CA LYS A 116 -0.50 -10.51 1.29
C LYS A 116 -1.09 -11.21 2.51
N MET A 117 -1.20 -12.53 2.46
CA MET A 117 -1.75 -13.35 3.55
C MET A 117 -0.65 -13.90 4.45
N PHE A 118 0.42 -14.41 3.84
CA PHE A 118 1.48 -15.10 4.56
C PHE A 118 2.85 -14.63 4.11
N SER A 119 3.81 -14.68 5.03
CA SER A 119 5.23 -14.45 4.75
C SER A 119 6.05 -15.60 5.29
N ARG A 120 7.02 -16.06 4.52
CA ARG A 120 7.92 -17.14 4.92
C ARG A 120 8.88 -16.61 6.00
N THR A 121 9.09 -17.42 7.02
CA THR A 121 10.11 -17.27 8.04
C THR A 121 11.30 -18.17 7.65
N GLU A 122 12.52 -17.70 7.90
CA GLU A 122 13.74 -18.42 7.49
C GLU A 122 13.89 -19.76 8.23
N GLY A 123 13.58 -19.77 9.53
CA GLY A 123 13.45 -21.00 10.34
C GLY A 123 12.03 -21.56 10.31
N LYS A 124 11.92 -22.90 10.36
CA LYS A 124 10.64 -23.54 10.65
C LYS A 124 10.33 -23.30 12.13
N VAL A 125 9.24 -22.60 12.41
CA VAL A 125 8.72 -22.48 13.76
C VAL A 125 7.68 -23.58 13.92
N GLU A 126 8.02 -24.58 14.72
CA GLU A 126 7.25 -25.83 14.87
C GLU A 126 6.91 -26.48 13.53
N ASN A 127 5.63 -26.41 13.15
CA ASN A 127 5.00 -27.13 12.05
C ASN A 127 4.77 -26.25 10.82
N THR A 128 5.04 -24.94 10.86
CA THR A 128 4.87 -24.05 9.72
C THR A 128 6.13 -23.23 9.42
N ARG A 129 6.31 -22.90 8.13
CA ARG A 129 7.33 -21.95 7.65
C ARG A 129 6.75 -20.58 7.36
N PHE A 130 5.44 -20.40 7.54
CA PHE A 130 4.72 -19.20 7.17
C PHE A 130 4.15 -18.53 8.40
N ARG A 131 4.42 -17.22 8.55
CA ARG A 131 3.75 -16.33 9.49
C ARG A 131 2.62 -15.57 8.81
N LEU A 132 1.64 -15.19 9.61
CA LEU A 132 0.52 -14.36 9.17
C LEU A 132 0.98 -12.93 8.87
N SER A 133 0.33 -12.32 7.89
CA SER A 133 0.46 -10.91 7.54
C SER A 133 -0.68 -10.11 8.14
N GLN A 134 -0.39 -8.92 8.67
CA GLN A 134 -1.41 -7.99 9.16
C GLN A 134 -2.40 -7.57 8.06
N GLU A 135 -1.97 -7.47 6.80
CA GLU A 135 -2.88 -7.10 5.69
C GLU A 135 -3.99 -8.14 5.48
N GLY A 136 -3.66 -9.42 5.57
CA GLY A 136 -4.56 -10.53 5.27
C GLY A 136 -5.37 -11.01 6.46
N ILE A 137 -5.00 -10.63 7.69
CA ILE A 137 -5.58 -11.24 8.88
C ILE A 137 -7.05 -10.91 9.07
N ARG A 138 -7.49 -9.68 8.74
CA ARG A 138 -8.90 -9.28 8.81
C ARG A 138 -9.82 -10.20 7.99
N TYR A 139 -9.34 -10.71 6.86
CA TYR A 139 -10.06 -11.68 6.05
C TYR A 139 -9.89 -13.12 6.57
N LEU A 140 -8.66 -13.53 6.87
CA LEU A 140 -8.36 -14.91 7.29
C LEU A 140 -8.96 -15.28 8.66
N PHE A 141 -9.08 -14.31 9.56
CA PHE A 141 -9.43 -14.51 10.97
C PHE A 141 -10.73 -15.32 11.15
N LYS A 142 -11.71 -15.07 10.27
CA LYS A 142 -13.02 -15.75 10.25
C LYS A 142 -12.93 -17.25 10.01
N PHE A 143 -11.85 -17.70 9.37
CA PHE A 143 -11.60 -19.09 9.05
C PHE A 143 -10.61 -19.73 10.04
N MET A 144 -9.97 -18.96 10.92
CA MET A 144 -8.95 -19.48 11.83
C MET A 144 -9.54 -20.03 13.13
N ASN A 145 -9.03 -21.18 13.57
CA ASN A 145 -9.44 -21.83 14.83
C ASN A 145 -8.31 -21.99 15.85
N LYS A 146 -7.04 -21.81 15.47
CA LYS A 146 -5.87 -21.91 16.36
C LYS A 146 -5.03 -20.63 16.30
N GLN A 147 -4.08 -20.51 17.23
CA GLN A 147 -3.13 -19.39 17.30
C GLN A 147 -3.82 -18.02 17.39
N LYS A 148 -4.98 -17.95 18.07
CA LYS A 148 -5.71 -16.73 18.34
C LYS A 148 -6.06 -16.63 19.82
N VAL A 149 -5.88 -15.45 20.41
CA VAL A 149 -6.11 -15.19 21.84
C VAL A 149 -6.90 -13.90 21.99
N LYS A 150 -8.04 -14.00 22.69
CA LYS A 150 -8.79 -12.81 23.09
C LYS A 150 -8.09 -12.15 24.27
N ILE A 151 -7.84 -10.86 24.20
CA ILE A 151 -7.13 -10.11 25.24
C ILE A 151 -7.97 -8.93 25.74
N GLY A 152 -7.63 -8.43 26.93
CA GLY A 152 -8.23 -7.21 27.47
C GLY A 152 -7.79 -5.96 26.71
N ALA A 153 -8.63 -4.92 26.75
CA ALA A 153 -8.33 -3.64 26.12
C ALA A 153 -7.06 -2.99 26.69
N GLU A 154 -6.79 -3.15 27.99
CA GLU A 154 -5.59 -2.61 28.64
C GLU A 154 -4.30 -3.23 28.08
N ASP A 155 -4.26 -4.56 27.92
CA ASP A 155 -3.11 -5.26 27.33
C ASP A 155 -2.89 -4.84 25.87
N MET A 156 -3.97 -4.72 25.08
CA MET A 156 -3.89 -4.23 23.70
C MET A 156 -3.34 -2.80 23.67
N LEU A 157 -3.90 -1.91 24.50
CA LEU A 157 -3.49 -0.53 24.62
C LEU A 157 -2.02 -0.41 25.01
N TYR A 158 -1.57 -1.23 25.98
CA TYR A 158 -0.18 -1.28 26.41
C TYR A 158 0.74 -1.68 25.25
N MET A 159 0.40 -2.74 24.52
CA MET A 159 1.18 -3.18 23.36
C MET A 159 1.23 -2.13 22.24
N LEU A 160 0.11 -1.46 21.98
CA LEU A 160 0.00 -0.45 20.92
C LEU A 160 0.68 0.87 21.29
N LYS A 161 0.70 1.26 22.57
CA LYS A 161 1.41 2.47 23.04
C LYS A 161 2.91 2.28 23.24
N SER A 162 3.37 1.04 23.43
CA SER A 162 4.79 0.75 23.61
C SER A 162 5.62 1.28 22.43
N GLU A 163 6.64 2.09 22.73
CA GLU A 163 7.63 2.55 21.74
C GLU A 163 8.49 1.38 21.23
N GLU A 164 8.73 0.41 22.10
CA GLU A 164 9.44 -0.82 21.77
C GLU A 164 8.47 -1.83 21.14
N ASN A 165 8.88 -2.43 20.02
CA ASN A 165 8.13 -3.51 19.40
C ASN A 165 8.20 -4.81 20.22
N LEU A 166 9.20 -5.00 21.08
CA LEU A 166 9.36 -6.21 21.90
C LEU A 166 8.79 -5.98 23.29
N VAL A 167 7.50 -6.25 23.47
CA VAL A 167 6.79 -6.03 24.72
C VAL A 167 7.05 -7.20 25.68
N PRO A 168 7.52 -6.97 26.92
CA PRO A 168 7.72 -8.06 27.88
C PRO A 168 6.39 -8.72 28.27
N LEU A 169 6.28 -10.04 28.10
CA LEU A 169 5.08 -10.81 28.44
C LEU A 169 4.70 -10.69 29.92
N GLU A 170 5.67 -10.54 30.81
CA GLU A 170 5.40 -10.45 32.26
C GLU A 170 4.58 -9.22 32.66
N LYS A 171 4.53 -8.19 31.79
CA LYS A 171 3.74 -6.97 31.99
C LYS A 171 2.30 -7.09 31.49
N LEU A 172 1.94 -8.19 30.85
CA LEU A 172 0.62 -8.43 30.28
C LEU A 172 -0.17 -9.42 31.12
N GLU A 173 -1.47 -9.20 31.26
CA GLU A 173 -2.37 -10.11 31.97
C GLU A 173 -2.60 -11.38 31.15
N CYS A 174 -2.73 -11.25 29.82
CA CYS A 174 -2.93 -12.33 28.87
C CYS A 174 -1.73 -13.29 28.71
N LYS A 175 -0.63 -13.10 29.45
CA LYS A 175 0.62 -13.87 29.29
C LYS A 175 0.43 -15.38 29.39
N THR A 176 -0.46 -15.85 30.26
CA THR A 176 -0.76 -17.27 30.43
C THR A 176 -1.47 -17.84 29.22
N ASP A 177 -2.46 -17.12 28.68
CA ASP A 177 -3.21 -17.53 27.49
C ASP A 177 -2.37 -17.45 26.21
N VAL A 178 -1.54 -16.42 26.09
CA VAL A 178 -0.56 -16.30 25.02
C VAL A 178 0.44 -17.47 25.07
N ARG A 179 0.97 -17.82 26.26
CA ARG A 179 1.91 -18.95 26.44
C ARG A 179 1.30 -20.35 26.26
N LYS A 180 -0.03 -20.49 26.33
CA LYS A 180 -0.69 -21.74 25.92
C LYS A 180 -0.51 -21.99 24.43
N ASN A 181 -0.36 -20.91 23.66
CA ASN A 181 0.12 -21.00 22.29
C ASN A 181 1.64 -21.12 22.34
N GLN A 182 2.17 -21.97 21.46
CA GLN A 182 3.61 -22.18 21.36
C GLN A 182 4.28 -20.95 20.71
N ASN A 183 5.62 -20.90 20.73
CA ASN A 183 6.37 -19.76 20.21
C ASN A 183 6.08 -19.56 18.72
N GLY A 184 5.85 -18.33 18.28
CA GLY A 184 5.58 -18.05 16.87
C GLY A 184 4.52 -16.99 16.69
N THR A 185 3.75 -17.11 15.60
CA THR A 185 2.72 -16.10 15.30
C THR A 185 1.44 -16.41 16.05
N VAL A 186 1.00 -15.47 16.88
CA VAL A 186 -0.28 -15.52 17.60
C VAL A 186 -1.06 -14.26 17.27
N VAL A 187 -2.34 -14.41 16.95
CA VAL A 187 -3.24 -13.30 16.66
C VAL A 187 -3.93 -12.90 17.95
N VAL A 188 -3.71 -11.67 18.40
CA VAL A 188 -4.39 -11.12 19.57
C VAL A 188 -5.52 -10.22 19.12
N TYR A 189 -6.63 -10.24 19.84
CA TYR A 189 -7.81 -9.43 19.48
C TYR A 189 -8.62 -9.05 20.70
N CYS A 190 -9.21 -7.85 20.66
CA CYS A 190 -10.26 -7.44 21.59
C CYS A 190 -11.64 -7.61 20.93
N ASP A 191 -11.73 -7.15 19.68
CA ASP A 191 -12.83 -7.34 18.74
C ASP A 191 -12.35 -8.22 17.58
N GLU A 192 -13.21 -9.13 17.11
CA GLU A 192 -12.91 -10.03 16.01
C GLU A 192 -12.73 -9.30 14.67
N ASP A 193 -13.27 -8.09 14.54
CA ASP A 193 -13.11 -7.25 13.34
C ASP A 193 -11.75 -6.52 13.29
N GLU A 194 -11.07 -6.38 14.42
CA GLU A 194 -9.77 -5.70 14.55
C GLU A 194 -8.66 -6.62 15.13
N PRO A 195 -8.35 -7.76 14.50
CA PRO A 195 -7.29 -8.65 14.95
C PRO A 195 -5.89 -8.09 14.65
N VAL A 196 -4.97 -8.35 15.57
CA VAL A 196 -3.57 -7.93 15.49
C VAL A 196 -2.66 -9.15 15.44
N CYS A 197 -1.90 -9.29 14.35
CA CYS A 197 -0.85 -10.30 14.23
C CYS A 197 0.32 -9.96 15.16
N THR A 198 0.73 -10.90 16.01
CA THR A 198 1.89 -10.75 16.89
C THR A 198 2.87 -11.91 16.74
N TRP A 199 4.12 -11.65 17.10
CA TRP A 199 5.14 -12.67 17.28
C TRP A 199 5.45 -12.88 18.76
N VAL A 200 5.22 -14.09 19.23
CA VAL A 200 5.45 -14.52 20.60
C VAL A 200 6.79 -15.25 20.66
N GLY A 201 7.74 -14.67 21.39
CA GLY A 201 8.98 -15.32 21.81
C GLY A 201 8.88 -15.85 23.24
N TYR A 202 10.02 -16.29 23.79
CA TYR A 202 10.08 -16.87 25.14
C TYR A 202 9.64 -15.90 26.25
N HIS A 203 10.01 -14.62 26.14
CA HIS A 203 9.74 -13.60 27.17
C HIS A 203 9.03 -12.36 26.63
N THR A 204 8.81 -12.29 25.33
CA THR A 204 8.32 -11.08 24.66
C THR A 204 7.21 -11.41 23.67
N ILE A 205 6.35 -10.43 23.43
CA ILE A 205 5.36 -10.42 22.36
C ILE A 205 5.57 -9.17 21.53
N ALA A 206 5.47 -9.31 20.20
CA ALA A 206 5.74 -8.22 19.28
C ALA A 206 4.62 -8.03 18.27
N PRO A 207 3.84 -6.94 18.33
CA PRO A 207 2.81 -6.67 17.32
C PRO A 207 3.45 -6.31 15.97
N TYR A 208 3.06 -7.03 14.93
CA TYR A 208 3.56 -6.88 13.56
C TYR A 208 2.66 -5.97 12.72
N ILE A 209 2.46 -4.76 13.23
CA ILE A 209 1.63 -3.73 12.61
C ILE A 209 2.49 -2.54 12.17
N SER A 210 2.05 -1.84 11.12
CA SER A 210 2.71 -0.61 10.69
C SER A 210 2.48 0.50 11.72
N LYS A 211 3.26 1.59 11.62
CA LYS A 211 3.09 2.75 12.50
C LYS A 211 1.74 3.42 12.27
N GLU A 212 1.33 3.49 11.01
CA GLU A 212 0.06 4.08 10.59
C GLU A 212 -1.13 3.27 11.13
N GLU A 213 -1.07 1.94 11.06
CA GLU A 213 -2.13 1.07 11.57
C GLU A 213 -2.18 1.05 13.09
N ARG A 214 -1.03 1.10 13.77
CA ARG A 214 -0.95 1.29 15.23
C ARG A 214 -1.68 2.55 15.67
N LEU A 215 -1.43 3.67 15.01
CA LEU A 215 -2.12 4.94 15.28
C LEU A 215 -3.63 4.85 15.00
N HIS A 216 -4.01 4.16 13.93
CA HIS A 216 -5.42 3.94 13.61
C HIS A 216 -6.12 3.13 14.71
N LEU A 217 -5.55 2.00 15.14
CA LEU A 217 -6.11 1.17 16.20
C LEU A 217 -6.22 1.92 17.53
N LEU A 218 -5.20 2.70 17.90
CA LEU A 218 -5.26 3.54 19.11
C LEU A 218 -6.42 4.55 19.05
N ARG A 219 -6.66 5.17 17.89
CA ARG A 219 -7.80 6.08 17.71
C ARG A 219 -9.14 5.36 17.81
N MET A 220 -9.25 4.16 17.22
CA MET A 220 -10.45 3.33 17.35
C MET A 220 -10.74 2.95 18.80
N MET A 221 -9.69 2.85 19.63
CA MET A 221 -9.79 2.66 21.08
C MET A 221 -10.02 3.96 21.88
N GLY A 222 -10.26 5.10 21.22
CA GLY A 222 -10.56 6.38 21.87
C GLY A 222 -9.35 7.12 22.45
N VAL A 223 -8.14 6.75 22.05
CA VAL A 223 -6.90 7.35 22.55
C VAL A 223 -6.54 8.61 21.75
N ASP A 224 -6.25 9.71 22.45
CA ASP A 224 -5.61 10.86 21.82
C ASP A 224 -4.17 10.50 21.42
N CYS A 225 -3.92 10.52 20.11
CA CYS A 225 -2.64 10.13 19.53
C CYS A 225 -1.77 11.34 19.14
N ALA A 226 -2.14 12.58 19.49
CA ALA A 226 -1.43 13.78 19.06
C ALA A 226 0.07 13.75 19.45
N GLU A 227 0.38 13.34 20.68
CA GLU A 227 1.77 13.22 21.16
C GLU A 227 2.53 12.10 20.44
N ILE A 228 1.89 10.94 20.26
CA ILE A 228 2.47 9.79 19.56
C ILE A 228 2.79 10.16 18.10
N GLU A 229 1.90 10.90 17.44
CA GLU A 229 2.13 11.39 16.07
C GLU A 229 3.27 12.40 15.99
N LEU A 230 3.40 13.29 16.97
CA LEU A 230 4.50 14.23 17.04
C LEU A 230 5.84 13.49 17.13
N LEU A 231 5.92 12.49 18.02
CA LEU A 231 7.12 11.64 18.20
C LEU A 231 7.43 10.78 16.96
N MET A 232 6.40 10.40 16.19
CA MET A 232 6.54 9.57 15.00
C MET A 232 6.81 10.35 13.70
N LYS A 233 6.79 11.69 13.69
CA LYS A 233 7.14 12.48 12.50
C LYS A 233 8.58 12.17 12.09
N SER A 234 8.74 11.69 10.85
CA SER A 234 10.08 11.49 10.30
C SER A 234 10.75 12.83 10.06
N LYS A 235 12.09 12.88 10.15
CA LYS A 235 12.90 14.05 9.76
C LYS A 235 12.52 14.60 8.37
N ARG A 236 12.05 13.74 7.46
CA ARG A 236 11.58 14.11 6.12
C ARG A 236 10.22 14.83 6.14
N LYS A 237 9.28 14.41 6.99
CA LYS A 237 7.99 15.09 7.20
C LYS A 237 8.16 16.42 7.92
N GLU A 238 9.07 16.49 8.88
CA GLU A 238 9.44 17.75 9.55
C GLU A 238 10.05 18.74 8.55
N LYS A 239 11.03 18.31 7.76
CA LYS A 239 11.63 19.15 6.72
C LYS A 239 10.59 19.65 5.72
N ALA A 240 9.70 18.77 5.24
CA ALA A 240 8.63 19.18 4.33
C ALA A 240 7.60 20.14 4.97
N ALA A 241 7.38 20.05 6.29
CA ALA A 241 6.54 21.00 7.01
C ALA A 241 7.24 22.36 7.12
N GLN A 242 8.52 22.37 7.51
CA GLN A 242 9.35 23.57 7.59
C GLN A 242 9.48 24.26 6.23
N ASP A 243 9.70 23.51 5.16
CA ASP A 243 9.80 24.04 3.80
C ASP A 243 8.48 24.70 3.35
N ARG A 244 7.33 24.12 3.73
CA ARG A 244 6.01 24.69 3.45
C ARG A 244 5.74 25.97 4.26
N GLU A 245 6.08 25.96 5.55
CA GLU A 245 5.96 27.12 6.43
C GLU A 245 6.81 28.28 5.89
N ALA A 246 8.06 28.00 5.50
CA ALA A 246 8.97 29.00 4.92
C ALA A 246 8.45 29.54 3.58
N ALA A 247 7.89 28.69 2.72
CA ALA A 247 7.28 29.13 1.47
C ALA A 247 6.04 30.02 1.69
N TRP A 248 5.23 29.71 2.71
CA TRP A 248 4.08 30.52 3.10
C TRP A 248 4.50 31.90 3.62
N GLN A 249 5.54 31.95 4.47
CA GLN A 249 6.07 33.22 4.98
C GLN A 249 6.65 34.09 3.86
N ARG A 250 7.38 33.51 2.91
CA ARG A 250 7.87 34.26 1.73
C ARG A 250 6.73 34.88 0.92
N LYS A 251 5.64 34.14 0.69
CA LYS A 251 4.46 34.69 0.03
C LYS A 251 3.84 35.86 0.78
N LEU A 252 3.72 35.76 2.11
CA LEU A 252 3.19 36.83 2.94
C LEU A 252 4.09 38.07 2.92
N GLU A 253 5.41 37.90 2.85
CA GLU A 253 6.38 39.01 2.73
C GLU A 253 6.34 39.65 1.34
N GLU A 254 6.24 38.85 0.28
CA GLU A 254 6.06 39.33 -1.10
C GLU A 254 4.75 40.14 -1.26
N GLU A 255 3.65 39.67 -0.68
CA GLU A 255 2.36 40.38 -0.67
C GLU A 255 2.40 41.68 0.14
N LYS A 256 3.14 41.71 1.26
CA LYS A 256 3.35 42.95 2.05
C LYS A 256 4.22 43.96 1.32
N THR A 257 5.21 43.50 0.55
CA THR A 257 6.13 44.38 -0.19
C THR A 257 5.47 44.94 -1.45
N ALA A 258 4.58 44.19 -2.09
CA ALA A 258 3.79 44.65 -3.24
C ALA A 258 2.67 45.65 -2.87
N GLY A 259 2.36 45.83 -1.58
CA GLY A 259 1.29 46.71 -1.09
C GLY A 259 1.68 48.17 -0.79
N GLN A 260 2.94 48.59 -1.02
CA GLN A 260 3.34 49.99 -0.86
C GLN A 260 3.21 50.75 -2.20
N PRO A 261 2.29 51.73 -2.34
CA PRO A 261 2.22 52.55 -3.54
C PRO A 261 3.35 53.58 -3.51
N SER A 262 4.36 53.43 -4.37
CA SER A 262 5.38 54.44 -4.59
C SER A 262 4.82 55.59 -5.42
N THR A 263 4.59 56.72 -4.76
CA THR A 263 4.37 58.02 -5.38
C THR A 263 5.70 58.65 -5.80
N SER A 264 5.94 58.86 -7.10
CA SER A 264 6.67 60.06 -7.61
C SER A 264 6.89 60.01 -9.13
N SER A 265 6.13 60.86 -9.84
CA SER A 265 6.49 61.80 -10.92
C SER A 265 7.57 61.48 -11.98
N ASP A 266 7.08 61.42 -13.23
CA ASP A 266 7.58 61.91 -14.53
C ASP A 266 9.05 62.35 -14.73
N GLY A 267 9.62 61.86 -15.84
CA GLY A 267 10.79 62.42 -16.54
C GLY A 267 11.29 61.52 -17.69
N ALA A 268 11.11 61.97 -18.93
CA ALA A 268 11.19 61.22 -20.20
C ALA A 268 12.63 60.92 -20.72
N PRO A 269 12.80 60.17 -21.85
CA PRO A 269 13.95 59.29 -22.12
C PRO A 269 14.97 59.81 -23.15
N THR A 270 16.13 59.13 -23.25
CA THR A 270 17.03 59.22 -24.42
C THR A 270 17.67 57.87 -24.75
N GLU A 271 17.60 57.52 -26.04
CA GLU A 271 18.13 56.32 -26.71
C GLU A 271 19.67 56.23 -26.71
N GLN A 272 20.20 55.00 -26.74
CA GLN A 272 21.45 54.69 -27.46
C GLN A 272 21.48 53.22 -27.95
N ILE A 273 21.40 53.14 -29.29
CA ILE A 273 21.82 52.14 -30.30
C ILE A 273 23.21 51.54 -29.93
N SER A 274 23.65 50.30 -30.16
CA SER A 274 23.85 49.46 -31.36
C SER A 274 24.65 48.21 -30.87
N GLU A 275 24.54 46.99 -31.38
CA GLU A 275 25.18 46.46 -32.61
C GLU A 275 24.80 44.98 -32.76
N SER A 276 24.56 44.59 -34.01
CA SER A 276 24.42 43.24 -34.58
C SER A 276 25.80 42.68 -35.02
N PRO A 277 25.96 41.63 -35.87
CA PRO A 277 25.22 40.37 -36.12
C PRO A 277 26.18 39.14 -36.28
N ALA A 278 25.61 38.03 -36.78
CA ALA A 278 26.17 37.10 -37.78
C ALA A 278 26.94 35.87 -37.25
N GLU A 279 26.36 34.66 -37.39
CA GLU A 279 26.49 33.72 -38.53
C GLU A 279 27.68 32.76 -38.28
N ASN A 280 27.58 31.43 -38.48
CA ASN A 280 27.37 30.82 -39.79
C ASN A 280 27.22 29.27 -39.67
N ILE A 281 26.33 28.70 -40.53
CA ILE A 281 26.56 27.56 -41.49
C ILE A 281 26.79 26.15 -40.90
N GLN A 282 26.24 25.02 -41.37
CA GLN A 282 25.45 24.54 -42.54
C GLN A 282 24.87 23.17 -42.06
N GLU A 283 23.60 22.78 -42.30
CA GLU A 283 23.12 21.96 -43.46
C GLU A 283 23.92 20.66 -43.70
N MET A 284 23.34 19.47 -43.90
CA MET A 284 22.37 19.13 -44.93
C MET A 284 21.46 17.94 -44.57
N ALA A 285 20.26 17.99 -45.14
CA ALA A 285 19.28 16.92 -45.27
C ALA A 285 19.68 15.89 -46.35
N ASP A 286 18.99 14.74 -46.39
CA ASP A 286 18.11 14.49 -47.54
C ASP A 286 17.14 13.32 -47.31
N ALA A 287 15.95 13.51 -47.86
CA ALA A 287 14.81 12.60 -47.89
C ALA A 287 14.83 11.72 -49.16
N GLU A 288 13.98 10.68 -49.16
CA GLU A 288 13.65 9.79 -50.28
C GLU A 288 13.35 10.51 -51.60
N PRO A 289 13.28 9.75 -52.71
CA PRO A 289 11.94 9.45 -53.22
C PRO A 289 11.72 8.01 -53.71
N ALA A 290 10.43 7.66 -53.73
CA ALA A 290 9.87 6.42 -54.24
C ALA A 290 10.08 6.21 -55.76
N GLN A 291 10.26 4.94 -56.13
CA GLN A 291 9.55 4.24 -57.21
C GLN A 291 9.30 2.80 -56.78
#